data_AF-A0A962SR94-F1
#
_entry.id   AF-A0A962SR94-F1
#
_cell.length_a   1.000
_cell.length_b   1.000
_cell.length_c   1.000
_cell.angle_alpha   90.00
_cell.angle_beta   90.00
_cell.angle_gamma   90.00
#
_symmetry.space_group_name_H-M   'P 1'
#
loop_
_entity.id
_entity.type
_entity.pdbx_description
1 polymer ?
#
loop_
_entity_poly.entity_id
_entity_poly.type
_entity_poly.pdbx_seq_one_letter_code
_entity_poly.pdbx_strand_id
1 'polypeptide(L)'
;MSCVPEMKLQRFFAAFNARNREFLRDRTALSWNILRPVMIVMGFAFAFTSDHQELFKVGVIGEAQGKQEFLAIRHIQFIPVTDTTSSISKVE
;
A
#
# COMPACT_ATOMS: atom_id res chain seq x y z
N MET A 1 4.68 -39.80 41.52
CA MET A 1 3.67 -39.50 40.48
C MET A 1 3.81 -38.03 40.09
N SER A 2 4.67 -37.72 39.11
CA SER A 2 4.78 -36.45 38.36
C SER A 2 6.13 -36.42 37.65
N CYS A 3 6.11 -36.40 36.31
CA CYS A 3 7.06 -35.73 35.40
C CYS A 3 7.03 -36.42 34.03
N VAL A 4 6.26 -35.89 33.07
CA VAL A 4 6.70 -35.83 31.65
C VAL A 4 6.00 -34.66 30.91
N PRO A 5 6.47 -33.40 31.04
CA PRO A 5 6.13 -32.34 30.10
C PRO A 5 7.09 -32.29 28.89
N GLU A 6 8.31 -32.83 29.04
CA GLU A 6 9.42 -32.68 28.07
C GLU A 6 9.16 -33.34 26.71
N MET A 7 8.49 -34.50 26.69
CA MET A 7 8.23 -35.28 25.47
C MET A 7 7.25 -34.59 24.50
N LYS A 8 6.41 -33.67 24.98
CA LYS A 8 5.39 -33.02 24.15
C LYS A 8 6.00 -32.02 23.18
N LEU A 9 6.96 -31.22 23.65
CA LEU A 9 7.60 -30.20 22.83
C LEU A 9 8.51 -30.84 21.76
N GLN A 10 9.26 -31.88 22.12
CA GLN A 10 10.06 -32.64 21.14
C GLN A 10 9.22 -33.30 20.06
N ARG A 11 8.07 -33.89 20.42
CA ARG A 11 7.12 -34.46 19.45
C ARG A 11 6.49 -33.40 18.55
N PHE A 12 6.15 -32.24 19.12
CA PHE A 12 5.64 -31.10 18.36
C PHE A 12 6.68 -30.60 17.35
N PHE A 13 7.94 -30.41 17.77
CA PHE A 13 9.03 -30.00 16.88
C PHE A 13 9.33 -31.05 15.81
N ALA A 14 9.26 -32.34 16.13
CA ALA A 14 9.42 -33.41 15.15
C ALA A 14 8.31 -33.36 14.08
N ALA A 15 7.06 -33.17 14.48
CA ALA A 15 5.94 -33.02 13.55
C ALA A 15 6.03 -31.73 12.73
N PHE A 16 6.41 -30.61 13.35
CA PHE A 16 6.62 -29.32 12.70
C PHE A 16 7.72 -29.42 11.63
N ASN A 17 8.86 -30.02 11.97
CA ASN A 17 9.98 -30.21 11.05
C ASN A 17 9.60 -31.14 9.87
N ALA A 18 8.91 -32.26 10.16
CA ALA A 18 8.42 -33.16 9.11
C ALA A 18 7.48 -32.43 8.13
N ARG A 19 6.58 -31.59 8.64
CA ARG A 19 5.64 -30.82 7.82
C ARG A 19 6.35 -29.75 6.99
N ASN A 20 7.29 -29.01 7.57
CA ASN A 20 8.09 -28.00 6.86
C ASN A 20 8.93 -28.64 5.75
N ARG A 21 9.53 -29.81 6.01
CA ARG A 21 10.32 -30.53 5.00
C ARG A 21 9.47 -30.98 3.82
N GLU A 22 8.23 -31.40 4.06
CA GLU A 22 7.28 -31.73 3.00
C GLU A 22 6.85 -30.48 2.21
N PHE A 23 6.61 -29.37 2.90
CA PHE A 23 6.27 -28.10 2.27
C PHE A 23 7.41 -27.54 1.39
N LEU A 24 8.67 -27.70 1.83
CA LEU A 24 9.85 -27.33 1.03
C LEU A 24 10.06 -28.26 -0.18
N ARG A 25 9.61 -29.52 -0.09
CA ARG A 25 9.60 -30.46 -1.22
C ARG A 25 8.51 -30.10 -2.23
N ASP A 26 7.36 -29.63 -1.76
CA ASP A 26 6.30 -29.06 -2.60
C ASP A 26 6.68 -27.65 -3.09
N ARG A 27 7.56 -27.62 -4.09
CA ARG A 27 8.02 -26.37 -4.72
C ARG A 27 6.89 -25.56 -5.33
N THR A 28 5.82 -26.20 -5.78
CA THR A 28 4.67 -25.52 -6.38
C THR A 28 3.92 -24.72 -5.32
N ALA A 29 3.57 -25.34 -4.19
CA ALA A 29 2.92 -24.65 -3.08
C ALA A 29 3.82 -23.56 -2.47
N LEU A 30 5.12 -23.85 -2.29
CA LEU A 30 6.09 -22.89 -1.78
C LEU A 30 6.21 -21.66 -2.70
N SER A 31 6.37 -21.88 -4.00
CA SER A 31 6.49 -20.79 -4.98
C SER A 31 5.21 -19.97 -5.04
N TRP A 32 4.04 -20.62 -5.00
CA TRP A 32 2.76 -19.92 -5.04
C TRP A 32 2.51 -19.09 -3.76
N ASN A 33 3.00 -19.53 -2.61
CA ASN A 33 2.90 -18.80 -1.35
C ASN A 33 3.74 -17.51 -1.35
N ILE A 34 4.89 -17.52 -2.03
CA ILE A 34 5.78 -16.34 -2.17
C ILE A 34 5.34 -15.45 -3.33
N LEU A 35 4.99 -16.04 -4.46
CA LEU A 35 4.67 -15.31 -5.69
C LEU A 35 3.38 -14.48 -5.52
N ARG A 36 2.34 -15.03 -4.88
CA ARG A 36 1.08 -14.33 -4.66
C ARG A 36 1.19 -12.98 -3.96
N PRO A 37 1.78 -12.87 -2.75
CA PRO A 37 1.89 -11.58 -2.07
C PRO A 37 2.73 -10.59 -2.87
N VAL A 38 3.80 -11.05 -3.54
CA VAL A 38 4.62 -10.20 -4.42
C VAL A 38 3.79 -9.65 -5.59
N MET A 39 2.98 -10.49 -6.25
CA MET A 39 2.09 -10.06 -7.34
C MET A 39 1.05 -9.04 -6.87
N ILE A 40 0.51 -9.20 -5.66
CA ILE A 40 -0.45 -8.24 -5.09
C ILE A 40 0.24 -6.88 -4.89
N VAL A 41 1.39 -6.85 -4.24
CA VAL A 41 2.15 -5.61 -4.02
C VAL A 41 2.53 -4.95 -5.34
N MET A 42 2.97 -5.74 -6.32
CA MET A 42 3.27 -5.25 -7.67
C MET A 42 2.02 -4.67 -8.35
N GLY A 43 0.89 -5.37 -8.28
CA GLY A 43 -0.39 -4.90 -8.79
C GLY A 43 -0.83 -3.57 -8.18
N PHE A 44 -0.71 -3.42 -6.85
CA PHE A 44 -0.94 -2.14 -6.18
C PHE A 44 0.07 -1.08 -6.60
N ALA A 45 1.36 -1.42 -6.68
CA ALA A 45 2.39 -0.49 -7.10
C ALA A 45 2.14 0.06 -8.52
N PHE A 46 1.66 -0.75 -9.46
CA PHE A 46 1.28 -0.29 -10.79
C PHE A 46 -0.07 0.43 -10.83
N ALA A 47 -1.10 -0.12 -10.19
CA ALA A 47 -2.43 0.47 -10.17
C ALA A 47 -2.46 1.84 -9.49
N PHE A 48 -1.60 2.03 -8.48
CA PHE A 48 -1.44 3.28 -7.74
C PHE A 48 -0.12 3.99 -8.05
N THR A 49 0.61 3.56 -9.11
CA THR A 49 1.62 4.40 -9.77
C THR A 49 0.85 5.45 -10.56
N SER A 50 0.45 6.48 -9.85
CA SER A 50 0.05 7.72 -10.44
C SER A 50 1.08 8.74 -9.98
N ASP A 51 1.51 9.60 -10.89
CA ASP A 51 2.28 10.83 -10.62
C ASP A 51 1.47 11.83 -9.75
N HIS A 52 0.54 11.35 -8.93
CA HIS A 52 -0.38 12.12 -8.11
C HIS A 52 0.29 12.47 -6.78
N GLN A 53 1.34 13.30 -6.88
CA GLN A 53 1.75 14.18 -5.78
C GLN A 53 0.81 15.40 -5.65
N GLU A 54 -0.29 15.44 -6.38
CA GLU A 54 -1.29 16.49 -6.32
C GLU A 54 -2.40 16.11 -5.34
N LEU A 55 -2.02 15.91 -4.07
CA LEU A 55 -2.94 15.52 -2.99
C LEU A 55 -4.06 16.54 -2.75
N PHE A 56 -3.90 17.78 -3.21
CA PHE A 56 -4.92 18.84 -3.09
C PHE A 56 -4.86 19.80 -4.28
N LYS A 57 -6.01 20.00 -4.95
CA LYS A 57 -6.20 21.01 -6.01
C LYS A 57 -7.05 22.15 -5.46
N VAL A 58 -6.47 23.34 -5.35
CA VAL A 58 -7.18 24.54 -4.87
C VAL A 58 -7.33 25.50 -6.05
N GLY A 59 -8.58 25.71 -6.48
CA GLY A 59 -8.91 26.75 -7.45
C GLY A 59 -8.95 28.11 -6.78
N VAL A 60 -8.18 29.08 -7.28
CA VAL A 60 -8.19 30.47 -6.79
C VAL A 60 -8.86 31.35 -7.84
N ILE A 61 -9.87 32.11 -7.41
CA ILE A 61 -10.59 33.08 -8.23
C ILE A 61 -10.15 34.48 -7.79
N GLY A 62 -9.52 35.23 -8.71
CA GLY A 62 -8.98 36.59 -8.47
C GLY A 62 -7.46 36.63 -8.26
N GLU A 63 -6.84 37.82 -8.40
CA GLU A 63 -5.40 38.01 -8.18
C GLU A 63 -5.08 37.85 -6.68
N ALA A 64 -4.29 36.83 -6.36
CA ALA A 64 -3.89 36.49 -4.99
C ALA A 64 -2.83 37.46 -4.44
N GLN A 65 -3.21 38.70 -4.17
CA GLN A 65 -2.33 39.79 -3.73
C GLN A 65 -1.96 39.75 -2.23
N GLY A 66 -1.89 38.57 -1.60
CA GLY A 66 -1.56 38.54 -0.16
C GLY A 66 -1.31 37.19 0.52
N LYS A 67 -1.14 36.10 -0.22
CA LYS A 67 -0.93 34.77 0.40
C LYS A 67 0.19 33.97 -0.26
N GLN A 68 1.34 34.60 -0.48
CA GLN A 68 2.49 33.96 -1.13
C GLN A 68 3.03 32.74 -0.35
N GLU A 69 2.88 32.69 0.98
CA GLU A 69 3.30 31.52 1.79
C GLU A 69 2.33 30.33 1.67
N PHE A 70 1.02 30.57 1.60
CA PHE A 70 0.02 29.50 1.43
C PHE A 70 0.07 28.89 0.02
N LEU A 71 0.45 29.70 -0.98
CA LEU A 71 0.62 29.27 -2.36
C LEU A 71 1.93 28.50 -2.62
N ALA A 72 2.84 28.44 -1.64
CA ALA A 72 4.15 27.80 -1.76
C ALA A 72 4.21 26.39 -1.16
N ILE A 73 3.09 25.82 -0.73
CA ILE A 73 3.06 24.48 -0.14
C ILE A 73 3.33 23.45 -1.25
N ARG A 74 4.42 22.70 -1.08
CA ARG A 74 5.00 21.76 -2.06
C ARG A 74 4.03 20.68 -2.60
N HIS A 75 2.88 20.51 -1.98
CA HIS A 75 1.90 19.44 -2.26
C HIS A 75 0.56 19.98 -2.76
N ILE A 76 0.49 21.26 -3.12
CA ILE A 76 -0.75 21.91 -3.58
C ILE A 76 -0.52 22.50 -4.97
N GLN A 77 -1.34 22.08 -5.93
CA GLN A 77 -1.34 22.64 -7.28
C GLN A 77 -2.43 23.71 -7.38
N PHE A 78 -2.02 24.95 -7.67
CA PHE A 78 -2.94 26.07 -7.86
C PHE A 78 -3.20 26.25 -9.35
N ILE A 79 -4.45 26.00 -9.76
CA ILE A 79 -4.90 26.19 -11.13
C ILE A 79 -5.64 27.53 -11.19
N PRO A 80 -5.19 28.51 -11.99
CA PRO A 80 -5.93 29.75 -12.18
C PRO A 80 -7.18 29.45 -13.02
N VAL A 81 -8.36 29.69 -12.43
CA VAL A 81 -9.64 29.42 -13.08
C VAL A 81 -10.34 30.75 -13.36
N THR A 82 -10.59 31.03 -14.63
CA THR A 82 -11.21 32.28 -15.11
C THR A 82 -12.72 32.18 -15.33
N ASP A 83 -13.32 30.99 -15.25
CA ASP A 83 -14.74 30.79 -15.58
C ASP A 83 -15.49 29.92 -14.55
N THR A 84 -16.55 30.50 -13.98
CA THR A 84 -17.26 29.98 -12.80
C THR A 84 -18.25 28.84 -13.14
N THR A 85 -18.63 28.70 -14.41
CA THR A 85 -19.77 27.84 -14.80
C THR A 85 -19.39 26.37 -15.11
N SER A 86 -18.12 26.09 -15.42
CA SER A 86 -17.65 24.74 -15.80
C SER A 86 -16.95 23.97 -14.66
N SER A 87 -16.78 24.60 -13.51
CA SER A 87 -15.88 24.12 -12.45
C SER A 87 -16.51 23.14 -11.46
N ILE A 88 -17.84 22.94 -11.51
CA ILE A 88 -18.56 22.07 -10.57
C ILE A 88 -18.45 20.58 -10.96
N SER A 89 -18.22 20.26 -12.24
CA SER A 89 -18.17 18.85 -12.69
C SER A 89 -16.82 18.14 -12.53
N LYS A 90 -15.79 18.80 -11.97
CA LYS A 90 -14.44 18.22 -11.83
C LYS A 90 -14.04 17.93 -10.39
N VAL A 91 -15.04 17.91 -9.50
CA VAL A 91 -14.93 17.54 -8.08
C VAL A 91 -16.01 16.48 -7.81
N GLU A 92 -15.83 15.30 -8.40
CA GLU A 92 -16.41 14.04 -7.91
C GLU A 92 -15.30 12.99 -7.83
#